data_AF-A0AA51DKM0-F1
#
_entry.id   AF-A0AA51DKM0-F1
#
_cell.length_a   1.000
_cell.length_b   1.000
_cell.length_c   1.000
_cell.angle_alpha   90.00
_cell.angle_beta   90.00
_cell.angle_gamma   90.00
#
_symmetry.space_group_name_H-M   'P 1'
#
loop_
_entity.id
_entity.type
_entity.pdbx_description
1 polymer ?
#
loop_
_entity_poly.entity_id
_entity_poly.type
_entity_poly.pdbx_seq_one_letter_code
_entity_poly.pdbx_strand_id
1 'polypeptide(L)'
;MYRIFYFVAFIAIILAGVKISNVVKTKFKINRWILAFTAPLTILMPLIVFKSISPWVLNILIAIFSIESIMFFEITRDIMAKHEKEAIRYRNKPRKK
;
A
#
# COMPACT_ATOMS: atom_id res chain seq x y z
N MET A 1 12.85 -16.80 21.67
CA MET A 1 12.82 -17.35 20.30
C MET A 1 11.64 -16.85 19.45
N TYR A 2 10.41 -16.76 19.96
CA TYR A 2 9.24 -16.31 19.16
C TYR A 2 9.32 -14.88 18.60
N ARG A 3 10.07 -13.97 19.23
CA ARG A 3 10.22 -12.57 18.75
C ARG A 3 10.88 -12.48 17.37
N ILE A 4 11.89 -13.31 17.11
CA ILE A 4 12.61 -13.32 15.83
C ILE A 4 11.68 -13.78 14.71
N PHE A 5 10.82 -14.76 14.99
CA PHE A 5 9.82 -15.23 14.02
C PHE A 5 8.87 -14.10 13.58
N TYR A 6 8.38 -13.27 14.51
CA TYR A 6 7.54 -12.12 14.17
C TYR A 6 8.27 -11.09 13.30
N PHE A 7 9.55 -10.84 13.55
CA PHE A 7 10.35 -9.95 12.70
C PHE A 7 10.52 -10.50 11.28
N VAL A 8 10.83 -11.79 11.15
CA VAL A 8 10.96 -12.44 9.83
C VAL A 8 9.63 -12.42 9.09
N ALA A 9 8.53 -12.72 9.77
CA ALA A 9 7.19 -12.66 9.20
C ALA A 9 6.82 -11.24 8.76
N PHE A 10 7.17 -10.23 9.55
CA PHE A 10 6.93 -8.83 9.21
C PHE A 10 7.71 -8.39 7.96
N ILE A 11 9.00 -8.75 7.88
CA ILE A 11 9.82 -8.49 6.69
C ILE A 11 9.24 -9.21 5.46
N ALA A 12 8.81 -10.47 5.62
CA ALA A 12 8.18 -11.22 4.54
C ALA A 12 6.88 -10.55 4.04
N ILE A 13 6.05 -10.02 4.95
CA ILE A 13 4.84 -9.26 4.59
C ILE A 13 5.20 -7.99 3.81
N ILE A 14 6.23 -7.25 4.24
CA ILE A 14 6.68 -6.05 3.52
C ILE A 14 7.12 -6.41 2.09
N LEU A 15 7.99 -7.41 1.96
CA LEU A 15 8.49 -7.86 0.66
C LEU A 15 7.36 -8.37 -0.24
N ALA A 16 6.41 -9.12 0.32
CA ALA A 16 5.23 -9.59 -0.39
C ALA A 16 4.36 -8.40 -0.84
N GLY A 17 4.11 -7.44 0.04
CA GLY A 17 3.33 -6.24 -0.27
C GLY A 17 3.93 -5.43 -1.42
N VAL A 18 5.25 -5.23 -1.42
CA VAL A 18 5.98 -4.58 -2.52
C VAL A 18 5.85 -5.36 -3.83
N LYS A 19 6.04 -6.68 -3.79
CA LYS A 19 5.94 -7.53 -4.99
C LYS A 19 4.51 -7.51 -5.57
N ILE A 20 3.51 -7.67 -4.71
CA ILE A 20 2.09 -7.61 -5.08
C ILE A 20 1.78 -6.24 -5.67
N SER A 21 2.21 -5.17 -5.01
CA SER A 21 2.01 -3.80 -5.48
C SER A 21 2.59 -3.59 -6.89
N ASN A 22 3.79 -4.07 -7.19
CA ASN A 22 4.35 -3.99 -8.55
C ASN A 22 3.57 -4.80 -9.60
N VAL A 23 3.11 -6.01 -9.25
CA VAL A 23 2.28 -6.82 -10.16
C VAL A 23 0.92 -6.18 -10.39
N VAL A 24 0.30 -5.67 -9.32
CA VAL A 24 -1.02 -5.05 -9.38
C VAL A 24 -0.95 -3.73 -10.13
N LYS A 25 0.06 -2.89 -9.92
CA LYS A 25 0.27 -1.65 -10.68
C LYS A 25 0.43 -1.88 -12.18
N THR A 26 1.14 -2.95 -12.58
CA THR A 26 1.35 -3.25 -14.00
C THR A 26 0.08 -3.79 -14.67
N LYS A 27 -0.74 -4.56 -13.94
CA LYS A 27 -1.95 -5.17 -14.49
C LYS A 27 -3.22 -4.32 -14.33
N PHE A 28 -3.29 -3.53 -13.27
CA PHE A 28 -4.44 -2.72 -12.89
C PHE A 28 -4.01 -1.28 -12.59
N LYS A 29 -4.66 -0.32 -13.25
CA LYS A 29 -4.49 1.12 -12.94
C LYS A 29 -5.31 1.47 -11.69
N ILE A 30 -4.90 0.95 -10.53
CA ILE A 30 -5.61 1.22 -9.28
C ILE A 30 -5.38 2.69 -8.89
N ASN A 31 -6.48 3.39 -8.63
CA ASN A 31 -6.45 4.75 -8.12
C ASN A 31 -6.08 4.75 -6.63
N ARG A 32 -5.09 5.57 -6.23
CA ARG A 32 -4.65 5.69 -4.82
C ARG A 32 -5.80 6.01 -3.85
N TRP A 33 -6.81 6.75 -4.31
CA TRP A 33 -7.94 7.15 -3.46
C TRP A 33 -8.86 5.99 -3.13
N ILE A 34 -8.96 5.01 -4.04
CA ILE A 34 -9.70 3.78 -3.78
C ILE A 34 -8.99 3.01 -2.67
N LEU A 35 -7.68 2.81 -2.78
CA LEU A 35 -6.87 2.16 -1.74
C LEU A 35 -6.96 2.88 -0.38
N ALA A 36 -6.90 4.22 -0.36
CA ALA A 36 -7.03 4.99 0.87
C ALA A 36 -8.39 4.80 1.55
N PHE A 37 -9.44 4.58 0.76
CA PHE A 37 -10.79 4.34 1.28
C PHE A 37 -11.02 2.87 1.65
N THR A 38 -10.54 1.93 0.83
CA THR A 38 -10.76 0.50 1.05
C THR A 38 -9.91 -0.04 2.18
N ALA A 39 -8.66 0.39 2.33
CA ALA A 39 -7.75 -0.13 3.36
C ALA A 39 -8.35 -0.10 4.78
N PRO A 40 -8.81 1.05 5.31
CA PRO A 40 -9.42 1.05 6.64
C PRO A 40 -10.71 0.22 6.68
N LEU A 41 -11.51 0.19 5.60
CA LEU A 41 -12.72 -0.60 5.52
C LEU A 41 -12.45 -2.10 5.65
N THR A 42 -11.29 -2.58 5.19
CA THR A 42 -10.88 -3.98 5.31
C THR A 42 -10.89 -4.46 6.76
N ILE A 43 -10.60 -3.58 7.72
CA ILE A 43 -10.69 -3.88 9.16
C ILE A 43 -12.02 -3.41 9.76
N LEU A 44 -12.49 -2.23 9.36
CA LEU A 44 -13.68 -1.60 9.95
C LEU A 44 -14.95 -2.41 9.67
N MET A 45 -15.15 -2.89 8.44
CA MET A 45 -16.35 -3.64 8.09
C MET A 45 -16.49 -4.91 8.91
N PRO A 46 -15.46 -5.77 8.99
CA PRO A 46 -15.55 -6.97 9.82
C PRO A 46 -15.87 -6.68 11.28
N LEU A 47 -15.27 -5.63 11.86
CA LEU A 47 -15.52 -5.25 13.26
C LEU A 47 -16.96 -4.79 13.52
N ILE A 48 -17.60 -4.18 12.53
CA ILE A 48 -18.98 -3.70 12.66
C ILE A 48 -19.98 -4.85 12.41
N VAL A 49 -19.71 -5.70 11.43
CA VAL A 49 -20.64 -6.74 10.97
C VAL A 49 -20.61 -7.97 11.90
N PHE A 50 -19.44 -8.35 12.41
CA PHE A 50 -19.28 -9.54 13.24
C PHE A 50 -19.14 -9.16 14.71
N LYS A 51 -20.02 -9.72 15.57
CA LYS A 51 -19.98 -9.51 17.03
C LYS A 51 -18.71 -10.03 17.69
N SER A 52 -18.11 -11.08 17.12
CA SER A 52 -16.83 -11.61 17.56
C SER A 52 -16.03 -12.07 16.35
N ILE A 53 -14.76 -11.67 16.31
CA ILE A 53 -13.84 -12.07 15.26
C ILE A 53 -12.79 -12.97 15.90
N SER A 54 -12.57 -14.15 15.31
CA SER A 54 -11.49 -15.02 15.73
C SER A 54 -10.13 -14.31 15.57
N PRO A 55 -9.19 -14.44 16.52
CA PRO A 55 -7.86 -13.86 16.42
C PRO A 55 -7.14 -14.21 15.10
N TRP A 56 -7.38 -15.40 14.57
CA TRP A 56 -6.81 -15.85 13.30
C TRP A 56 -7.32 -15.03 12.11
N VAL A 57 -8.63 -14.74 12.07
CA VAL A 57 -9.25 -13.93 11.01
C VAL A 57 -8.76 -12.49 11.11
N LEU A 58 -8.66 -11.96 12.33
CA LEU A 58 -8.15 -10.61 12.55
C LEU A 58 -6.69 -10.46 12.06
N ASN A 59 -5.84 -11.46 12.31
CA ASN A 59 -4.47 -11.46 11.81
C ASN A 59 -4.40 -11.44 10.28
N ILE A 60 -5.28 -12.18 9.59
CA ILE A 60 -5.37 -12.16 8.12
C ILE A 60 -5.81 -10.77 7.64
N LEU A 61 -6.84 -10.18 8.26
CA LEU A 61 -7.31 -8.84 7.91
C LEU A 61 -6.22 -7.78 8.10
N ILE A 62 -5.45 -7.86 9.19
CA ILE A 62 -4.29 -6.99 9.43
C ILE A 62 -3.23 -7.17 8.34
N ALA A 63 -2.97 -8.40 7.90
CA ALA A 63 -2.02 -8.66 6.81
C ALA A 63 -2.49 -8.06 5.49
N ILE A 64 -3.78 -8.20 5.15
CA ILE A 64 -4.37 -7.58 3.94
C ILE A 64 -4.28 -6.06 4.03
N PHE A 65 -4.69 -5.48 5.16
CA PHE A 65 -4.60 -4.04 5.41
C PHE A 65 -3.17 -3.51 5.27
N SER A 66 -2.18 -4.26 5.76
CA SER A 66 -0.77 -3.91 5.63
C SER A 66 -0.33 -3.90 4.16
N ILE A 67 -0.74 -4.89 3.37
CA ILE A 67 -0.45 -4.96 1.93
C ILE A 67 -1.09 -3.78 1.19
N GLU A 68 -2.35 -3.47 1.47
CA GLU A 68 -3.06 -2.32 0.88
C GLU A 68 -2.37 -1.01 1.24
N SER A 69 -1.95 -0.85 2.50
CA SER A 69 -1.21 0.33 2.96
C SER A 69 0.13 0.48 2.23
N ILE A 70 0.90 -0.60 2.11
CA ILE A 70 2.17 -0.61 1.36
C ILE A 70 1.92 -0.21 -0.11
N MET A 71 0.89 -0.76 -0.73
CA MET A 71 0.54 -0.45 -2.12
C MET A 71 0.15 1.03 -2.29
N PHE A 72 -0.61 1.59 -1.35
CA PHE A 72 -0.94 3.02 -1.33
C PHE A 72 0.32 3.90 -1.28
N PHE A 73 1.27 3.58 -0.40
CA PHE A 73 2.53 4.32 -0.29
C PHE A 73 3.36 4.19 -1.55
N GLU A 74 3.44 3.01 -2.15
CA GLU A 74 4.19 2.83 -3.39
C GLU A 74 3.61 3.63 -4.55
N ILE A 75 2.29 3.61 -4.76
CA ILE A 75 1.65 4.40 -5.80
C ILE A 75 1.90 5.89 -5.56
N THR A 76 1.80 6.32 -4.30
CA THR A 76 2.06 7.72 -3.94
C THR A 76 3.50 8.12 -4.23
N ARG A 77 4.48 7.26 -3.91
CA ARG A 77 5.90 7.47 -4.24
C ARG A 77 6.10 7.61 -5.75
N ASP A 78 5.50 6.74 -6.54
CA ASP A 78 5.64 6.75 -8.00
C ASP A 78 5.04 8.04 -8.61
N ILE A 79 3.91 8.51 -8.09
CA ILE A 79 3.28 9.79 -8.48
C ILE A 79 4.17 10.97 -8.10
N MET A 80 4.70 11.01 -6.87
CA MET A 80 5.59 12.08 -6.43
C MET A 80 6.86 12.14 -7.28
N ALA A 81 7.49 11.00 -7.55
CA ALA A 81 8.68 10.91 -8.39
C ALA A 81 8.41 11.40 -9.82
N LYS A 82 7.21 11.15 -10.36
CA LYS A 82 6.80 11.68 -11.67
C LYS A 82 6.66 13.21 -11.64
N HIS A 83 5.97 13.75 -10.64
CA HIS A 83 5.80 15.20 -10.50
C HIS A 83 7.14 15.93 -10.28
N GLU A 84 8.06 15.34 -9.54
CA GLU A 84 9.41 15.89 -9.35
C GLU A 84 10.16 15.99 -10.69
N LYS A 85 10.13 14.93 -11.51
CA LYS A 85 10.72 14.94 -12.86
C LYS A 85 10.08 16.00 -13.76
N GLU A 86 8.76 16.14 -13.70
CA GLU A 86 8.03 17.18 -14.44
C GLU A 86 8.43 18.58 -13.98
N ALA A 87 8.52 18.83 -12.68
CA ALA A 87 8.94 20.11 -12.12
C ALA A 87 10.36 20.51 -12.54
N ILE A 88 11.30 19.56 -12.55
CA ILE A 88 12.67 19.77 -13.06
C ILE A 88 12.63 20.11 -14.56
N ARG A 89 11.81 19.40 -15.35
CA ARG A 89 11.66 19.68 -16.78
C ARG A 89 11.10 21.08 -17.05
N TYR A 90 10.12 21.54 -16.28
CA TYR A 90 9.59 22.91 -16.39
C TYR A 90 10.64 23.96 -16.02
N ARG A 91 11.42 23.71 -14.95
CA ARG A 91 12.52 24.60 -14.54
C ARG A 91 13.60 24.74 -15.63
N ASN A 92 13.93 23.64 -16.30
CA ASN A 92 15.00 23.59 -17.31
C ASN A 92 14.52 23.99 -18.72
N LYS A 93 13.24 24.32 -18.91
CA LYS A 93 12.72 24.73 -20.21
C LYS A 93 13.26 26.13 -20.54
N PRO A 94 14.01 26.33 -21.65
CA PRO A 94 14.54 27.65 -21.97
C PRO A 94 13.36 28.61 -22.17
N ARG A 95 13.40 29.75 -21.47
CA ARG A 95 12.46 30.85 -21.73
C ARG A 95 12.74 31.33 -23.15
N LYS A 96 11.84 31.02 -24.09
CA LYS A 96 11.84 31.65 -25.41
C LYS A 96 11.71 33.15 -25.17
N LYS A 97 12.79 33.89 -25.43
CA LYS A 97 12.76 35.34 -25.61
C LYS A 97 12.22 35.63 -27.00
#